data_AF-A0A958FEJ1-F1
#
_entry.id   AF-A0A958FEJ1-F1
#
_cell.length_a   1.000
_cell.length_b   1.000
_cell.length_c   1.000
_cell.angle_alpha   90.00
_cell.angle_beta   90.00
_cell.angle_gamma   90.00
#
_symmetry.space_group_name_H-M   'P 1'
#
loop_
_entity.id
_entity.type
_entity.pdbx_description
1 polymer ?
#
loop_
_entity_poly.entity_id
_entity_poly.type
_entity_poly.pdbx_seq_one_letter_code
_entity_poly.pdbx_strand_id
1 'polypeptide(L)'
;MKIRSTLVIVIMLLAGAAAMAAAFSPEEPQDRAQTAYQDAYNLILDEKWSEAITAFDNLLGQYPKSGWVDDARFWRCYANEKLDKSL
;
A
#
# COMPACT_ATOMS: atom_id res chain seq x y z
N MET A 1 -30.92 -4.43 47.31
CA MET A 1 -31.03 -4.76 45.87
C MET A 1 -30.56 -3.58 45.01
N LYS A 2 -29.25 -3.25 45.04
CA LYS A 2 -28.64 -2.19 44.19
C LYS A 2 -27.18 -2.51 43.80
N ILE A 3 -26.48 -3.35 44.57
CA ILE A 3 -25.05 -3.69 44.35
C ILE A 3 -24.84 -4.68 43.19
N ARG A 4 -25.83 -5.52 42.86
CA ARG A 4 -25.74 -6.53 41.78
C ARG A 4 -25.88 -5.94 40.37
N SER A 5 -26.45 -4.75 40.23
CA SER A 5 -26.66 -4.09 38.92
C SER A 5 -25.48 -3.21 38.50
N THR A 6 -24.68 -2.71 39.44
CA THR A 6 -23.52 -1.86 39.13
C THR A 6 -22.35 -2.67 38.58
N LEU A 7 -22.17 -3.92 39.03
CA LEU A 7 -21.05 -4.78 38.60
C LEU A 7 -21.17 -5.23 37.13
N VAL A 8 -22.40 -5.46 36.65
CA VAL A 8 -22.66 -5.91 35.27
C VAL A 8 -22.40 -4.79 34.26
N ILE A 9 -22.67 -3.54 34.63
CA ILE A 9 -22.43 -2.36 33.78
C ILE A 9 -20.93 -2.08 33.63
N VAL A 10 -20.13 -2.29 34.69
CA VAL A 10 -18.67 -2.10 34.64
C VAL A 10 -17.98 -3.17 33.78
N ILE A 11 -18.51 -4.40 33.75
CA ILE A 11 -17.98 -5.49 32.90
C ILE A 11 -18.31 -5.25 31.41
N MET A 12 -19.48 -4.68 31.08
CA MET A 12 -19.80 -4.32 29.68
C MET A 12 -18.99 -3.13 29.14
N LEU A 13 -18.56 -2.21 30.00
CA LEU A 13 -17.74 -1.05 29.59
C LEU A 13 -16.28 -1.42 29.27
N LEU A 14 -15.77 -2.55 29.75
CA LEU A 14 -14.43 -3.04 29.43
C LEU A 14 -14.35 -3.79 28.08
N ALA A 15 -15.48 -4.19 27.49
CA ALA A 15 -15.51 -4.88 26.20
C ALA A 15 -15.42 -3.93 24.98
N GLY A 16 -15.64 -2.63 25.16
CA GLY A 16 -15.64 -1.65 24.06
C GLY A 16 -14.26 -1.21 23.59
N ALA A 17 -13.22 -1.35 24.42
CA ALA A 17 -11.89 -0.83 24.10
C ALA A 17 -11.04 -1.78 23.24
N ALA A 18 -11.34 -3.08 23.22
CA ALA A 18 -10.56 -4.08 22.47
C ALA A 18 -10.97 -4.19 20.98
N ALA A 19 -12.22 -3.86 20.64
CA ALA A 19 -12.73 -3.96 19.27
C ALA A 19 -12.18 -2.86 18.34
N MET A 20 -11.77 -1.71 18.89
CA MET A 20 -11.25 -0.60 18.09
C MET A 20 -9.79 -0.81 17.65
N ALA A 21 -9.02 -1.63 18.37
CA ALA A 21 -7.62 -1.89 18.07
C ALA A 21 -7.41 -2.94 16.98
N ALA A 22 -8.41 -3.78 16.70
CA ALA A 22 -8.33 -4.84 15.69
C ALA A 22 -8.53 -4.36 14.24
N ALA A 23 -8.87 -3.07 14.04
CA ALA A 23 -9.16 -2.51 12.72
C ALA A 23 -7.91 -2.08 11.94
N PHE A 24 -6.72 -2.08 12.57
CA PHE A 24 -5.47 -1.64 11.94
C PHE A 24 -4.48 -2.80 11.90
N SER A 25 -4.69 -3.74 10.97
CA SER A 25 -3.64 -4.69 10.61
C SER A 25 -2.57 -3.94 9.82
N PRO A 26 -1.29 -3.94 10.24
CA PRO A 26 -0.23 -3.34 9.44
C PRO A 26 -0.18 -4.04 8.08
N GLU A 27 -0.24 -3.26 7.01
CA GLU A 27 -0.21 -3.77 5.64
C GLU A 27 1.13 -4.46 5.35
N GLU A 28 1.06 -5.69 4.87
CA GLU A 28 2.25 -6.50 4.57
C GLU A 28 3.09 -5.82 3.47
N PRO A 29 4.43 -5.94 3.50
CA PRO A 29 5.28 -5.31 2.49
C PRO A 29 4.92 -5.69 1.04
N GLN A 30 4.39 -6.89 0.82
CA GLN A 30 3.96 -7.35 -0.50
C GLN A 30 2.71 -6.61 -1.00
N ASP A 31 1.76 -6.31 -0.11
CA ASP A 31 0.53 -5.56 -0.44
C ASP A 31 0.89 -4.11 -0.78
N ARG A 32 1.81 -3.50 0.00
CA ARG A 32 2.33 -2.16 -0.30
C ARG A 32 3.09 -2.10 -1.63
N ALA A 33 3.88 -3.13 -1.95
CA ALA A 33 4.57 -3.21 -3.24
C ALA A 33 3.59 -3.36 -4.42
N GLN A 34 2.50 -4.11 -4.23
CA GLN A 34 1.44 -4.23 -5.22
C GLN A 34 0.77 -2.89 -5.48
N THR A 35 0.40 -2.16 -4.43
CA THR A 35 -0.19 -0.82 -4.55
C THR A 35 0.76 0.13 -5.27
N ALA A 36 2.04 0.17 -4.88
CA ALA A 36 3.06 0.98 -5.56
C ALA A 36 3.22 0.61 -7.05
N TYR A 37 3.16 -0.69 -7.37
CA TYR A 37 3.22 -1.16 -8.75
C TYR A 37 2.03 -0.66 -9.56
N GLN A 38 0.83 -0.78 -9.00
CA GLN A 38 -0.40 -0.42 -9.68
C GLN A 38 -0.50 1.09 -9.94
N ASP A 39 -0.07 1.91 -8.97
CA ASP A 39 0.03 3.35 -9.14
C ASP A 39 1.03 3.73 -10.25
N ALA A 40 2.22 3.10 -10.26
CA ALA A 40 3.23 3.32 -11.29
C ALA A 40 2.74 2.86 -12.68
N TYR A 41 2.02 1.74 -12.76
CA TYR A 41 1.47 1.22 -14.00
C TYR A 41 0.33 2.10 -14.55
N ASN A 42 -0.48 2.72 -13.69
CA ASN A 42 -1.49 3.68 -14.15
C ASN A 42 -0.85 4.88 -14.87
N LEU A 43 0.34 5.32 -14.43
CA LEU A 43 1.10 6.36 -15.13
C LEU A 43 1.57 5.92 -16.52
N ILE A 44 1.84 4.62 -16.72
CA ILE A 44 2.11 4.05 -18.06
C ILE A 44 0.86 4.16 -18.95
N LEU A 45 -0.31 3.82 -18.40
CA LEU A 45 -1.58 3.88 -19.13
C LEU A 45 -1.95 5.32 -19.51
N ASP A 46 -1.62 6.28 -18.65
CA ASP A 46 -1.81 7.71 -18.89
C ASP A 46 -0.70 8.36 -19.74
N GLU A 47 0.27 7.58 -20.23
CA GLU A 47 1.42 8.05 -21.01
C GLU A 47 2.31 9.08 -20.29
N LYS A 48 2.28 9.12 -18.96
CA LYS A 48 3.09 10.02 -18.14
C LYS A 48 4.46 9.40 -17.87
N TRP A 49 5.28 9.34 -18.92
CA TRP A 49 6.52 8.56 -18.93
C TRP A 49 7.51 8.94 -17.81
N SER A 50 7.76 10.23 -17.59
CA SER A 50 8.69 10.70 -16.56
C SER A 50 8.23 10.35 -15.13
N GLU A 51 6.93 10.51 -14.86
CA GLU A 51 6.32 10.17 -13.58
C GLU A 51 6.34 8.66 -13.35
N ALA A 52 6.04 7.87 -14.39
CA ALA A 52 6.12 6.42 -14.34
C ALA A 52 7.54 5.93 -14.00
N ILE A 53 8.57 6.48 -14.65
CA ILE A 53 9.99 6.15 -14.35
C ILE A 53 10.29 6.40 -12.88
N THR A 54 9.91 7.57 -12.36
CA THR A 54 10.13 7.94 -10.95
C THR A 54 9.39 7.00 -9.99
N ALA A 55 8.15 6.64 -10.31
CA ALA A 55 7.35 5.74 -9.49
C ALA A 55 7.94 4.31 -9.45
N PHE A 56 8.40 3.79 -10.59
CA PHE A 56 9.08 2.48 -10.63
C PHE A 56 10.44 2.50 -9.93
N ASP A 57 11.22 3.59 -10.04
CA ASP A 57 12.47 3.73 -9.27
C ASP A 57 12.22 3.68 -7.76
N ASN A 58 11.17 4.36 -7.30
CA ASN A 58 10.74 4.31 -5.90
C ASN A 58 10.32 2.90 -5.46
N LEU A 59 9.55 2.19 -6.29
CA LEU A 59 9.15 0.81 -6.01
C LEU A 59 10.38 -0.10 -5.86
N LEU A 60 11.33 0.00 -6.79
CA LEU A 60 12.54 -0.82 -6.79
C LEU A 60 13.44 -0.53 -5.58
N GLY A 61 13.46 0.72 -5.10
CA GLY A 61 14.19 1.11 -3.90
C GLY A 61 13.51 0.67 -2.60
N GLN A 62 12.19 0.81 -2.50
CA GLN A 62 11.44 0.52 -1.28
C GLN A 62 11.13 -0.97 -1.10
N TYR A 63 10.92 -1.69 -2.21
CA TYR A 63 10.48 -3.09 -2.21
C TYR A 63 11.40 -4.00 -3.04
N PRO A 64 12.73 -4.04 -2.77
CA PRO A 64 13.72 -4.74 -3.61
C PRO A 64 13.59 -6.26 -3.60
N LYS A 65 12.72 -6.84 -2.74
CA LYS A 65 12.44 -8.28 -2.66
C LYS A 65 10.99 -8.62 -3.03
N SER A 66 10.20 -7.64 -3.49
CA SER A 66 8.81 -7.91 -3.88
C SER A 66 8.75 -8.73 -5.16
N GLY A 67 7.62 -9.43 -5.35
CA GLY A 67 7.35 -10.12 -6.61
C GLY A 67 7.21 -9.19 -7.82
N TRP A 68 7.12 -7.87 -7.61
CA TRP A 68 6.90 -6.86 -8.63
C TRP A 68 8.20 -6.26 -9.19
N VAL A 69 9.37 -6.68 -8.70
CA VAL A 69 10.67 -6.12 -9.11
C VAL A 69 10.93 -6.28 -10.60
N ASP A 70 10.66 -7.46 -11.16
CA ASP A 70 10.95 -7.73 -12.57
C ASP A 70 10.00 -6.93 -13.49
N ASP A 71 8.71 -6.90 -13.17
CA ASP A 71 7.72 -6.11 -13.90
C ASP A 71 8.01 -4.61 -13.81
N ALA A 72 8.38 -4.11 -12.63
CA ALA A 72 8.74 -2.71 -12.44
C ALA A 72 9.97 -2.32 -13.28
N ARG A 73 10.98 -3.18 -13.37
CA ARG A 73 12.16 -2.96 -14.24
C ARG A 73 11.76 -2.91 -15.71
N PHE A 74 10.90 -3.83 -16.15
CA PHE A 74 10.41 -3.87 -17.53
C PHE A 74 9.71 -2.57 -17.90
N TRP A 75 8.71 -2.16 -17.11
CA TRP A 75 7.92 -0.97 -17.41
C TRP A 75 8.72 0.33 -17.27
N ARG A 76 9.68 0.39 -16.35
CA ARG A 76 10.62 1.49 -16.26
C ARG A 76 11.45 1.64 -17.55
N CYS A 77 11.99 0.55 -18.09
CA CYS A 77 12.74 0.58 -19.34
C CYS A 77 11.85 1.01 -20.51
N TYR A 78 10.63 0.48 -20.60
CA TYR A 78 9.65 0.88 -21.61
C TYR A 78 9.32 2.39 -21.54
N ALA A 79 9.11 2.92 -20.33
CA ALA A 79 8.85 4.36 -20.16
C ALA A 79 10.05 5.23 -20.57
N ASN A 80 11.29 4.80 -20.30
CA ASN A 80 12.48 5.50 -20.80
C ASN A 80 12.51 5.52 -22.33
N GLU A 81 12.25 4.38 -22.99
CA GLU A 81 12.20 4.31 -24.45
C GLU A 81 11.13 5.26 -25.04
N LYS A 82 9.97 5.37 -24.38
CA LYS A 82 8.89 6.26 -24.78
C LYS A 82 9.24 7.74 -24.59
N LEU A 83 9.87 8.08 -23.47
CA LEU A 83 10.30 9.44 -23.16
C LEU A 83 11.33 9.93 -24.19
N ASP A 84 12.32 9.12 -24.53
CA ASP A 84 13.35 9.45 -25.53
C ASP A 84 12.75 9.75 -26.92
N LYS A 85 11.67 9.04 -27.31
CA LYS A 85 10.97 9.25 -28.59
C LYS A 85 10.09 10.49 -28.64
N SER A 86 9.86 11.13 -27.48
CA SER A 86 8.98 12.31 -27.36
C SER A 86 9.73 13.65 -27.40
N LEU A 87 11.07 13.61 -27.39
CA LEU A 87 11.99 14.75 -27.50
C LEU A 87 12.37 15.03 -28.96
#